data_AF-A0A914XZQ3-F1
#
_entry.id   AF-A0A914XZQ3-F1
#
_cell.length_a   1.000
_cell.length_b   1.000
_cell.length_c   1.000
_cell.angle_alpha   90.00
_cell.angle_beta   90.00
_cell.angle_gamma   90.00
#
_symmetry.space_group_name_H-M   'P 1'
#
loop_
_entity.id
_entity.type
_entity.pdbx_description
1 polymer ?
#
loop_
_entity_poly.entity_id
_entity_poly.type
_entity_poly.pdbx_seq_one_letter_code
_entity_poly.pdbx_strand_id
1 'polypeptide(L)'
;MSKQTRFASGDEVIGCIPLQLDENHAKEIMALAEGVENFEDIDNFGTNISRFTLVVELYHYEPSLLDSILVKLLNSLVANIHFPDKSDIGFSHKSLLALILLKRLTTVRGYKTIIQFLPHEVFMLPKLLSILEYYVTKEKCNNLENEAINMLLVWFIIVCRNPFDFHSFAIVLMI
;
A
#
# COMPACT_ATOMS: atom_id res chain seq x y z
N MET A 1 29.98 -19.62 -28.98
CA MET A 1 29.20 -20.88 -28.96
C MET A 1 28.71 -21.15 -27.54
N SER A 2 27.40 -21.32 -27.39
CA SER A 2 26.70 -21.96 -26.25
C SER A 2 26.80 -21.24 -24.88
N LYS A 3 25.73 -21.09 -24.11
CA LYS A 3 24.83 -22.18 -23.70
C LYS A 3 23.36 -21.77 -23.71
N GLN A 4 22.61 -22.55 -24.47
CA GLN A 4 21.16 -22.62 -24.45
C GLN A 4 20.80 -23.66 -23.38
N THR A 5 20.31 -23.22 -22.23
CA THR A 5 19.75 -24.13 -21.22
C THR A 5 18.26 -24.30 -21.49
N ARG A 6 17.93 -25.49 -22.00
CA ARG A 6 16.58 -26.04 -22.08
C ARG A 6 15.95 -26.05 -20.69
N PHE A 7 14.76 -25.49 -20.55
CA PHE A 7 13.91 -25.76 -19.38
C PHE A 7 12.96 -26.89 -19.76
N ALA A 8 13.16 -28.05 -19.13
CA ALA A 8 12.27 -29.19 -19.18
C ALA A 8 11.42 -29.23 -17.90
N SER A 9 10.14 -29.49 -18.13
CA SER A 9 9.08 -29.98 -17.23
C SER A 9 9.36 -30.16 -15.74
N GLY A 10 8.46 -29.56 -14.95
CA GLY A 10 7.82 -30.22 -13.81
C GLY A 10 8.71 -30.47 -12.60
N ASP A 11 8.92 -29.42 -11.81
CA ASP A 11 8.97 -29.47 -10.34
C ASP A 11 8.94 -28.01 -9.83
N GLU A 12 8.30 -27.79 -8.69
CA GLU A 12 8.13 -26.51 -8.02
C GLU A 12 9.48 -25.83 -7.74
N VAL A 13 9.94 -24.96 -8.64
CA VAL A 13 11.08 -24.08 -8.36
C VAL A 13 10.59 -22.85 -7.62
N ILE A 14 10.37 -23.00 -6.32
CA ILE A 14 10.33 -21.85 -5.39
C ILE A 14 11.79 -21.42 -5.20
N GLY A 15 12.28 -20.49 -6.02
CA GLY A 15 13.60 -19.90 -5.78
C GLY A 15 14.44 -19.52 -7.00
N CYS A 16 13.84 -18.93 -8.04
CA CYS A 16 14.63 -18.15 -8.99
C CYS A 16 14.39 -16.66 -8.76
N ILE A 17 15.47 -15.88 -8.70
CA ILE A 17 15.38 -14.42 -8.76
C ILE A 17 14.78 -14.08 -10.14
N PRO A 18 13.62 -13.43 -10.20
CA PRO A 18 13.00 -13.11 -11.47
C PRO A 18 13.89 -12.13 -12.25
N LEU A 19 14.13 -12.42 -13.53
CA LEU A 19 14.83 -11.52 -14.45
C LEU A 19 13.88 -10.52 -15.13
N GLN A 20 12.58 -10.82 -15.12
CA GLN A 20 11.50 -10.00 -15.65
C GLN A 20 10.23 -10.19 -14.82
N LEU A 21 9.29 -9.26 -14.91
CA LEU A 21 7.95 -9.42 -14.34
C LEU A 21 7.19 -10.48 -15.14
N ASP A 22 6.76 -11.55 -14.46
CA ASP A 22 5.91 -12.57 -15.07
C ASP A 22 4.50 -12.01 -15.28
N GLU A 23 3.89 -12.28 -16.44
CA GLU A 23 2.55 -11.77 -16.74
C GLU A 23 1.49 -12.28 -15.75
N ASN A 24 1.63 -13.50 -15.24
CA ASN A 24 0.69 -14.06 -14.28
C ASN A 24 0.84 -13.39 -12.92
N HIS A 25 2.08 -13.13 -12.49
CA HIS A 25 2.33 -12.36 -11.27
C HIS A 25 1.77 -10.94 -11.40
N ALA A 26 2.00 -10.27 -12.54
CA ALA A 26 1.45 -8.95 -12.81
C ALA A 26 -0.09 -8.93 -12.73
N LYS A 27 -0.75 -9.90 -13.38
CA LYS A 27 -2.21 -10.05 -13.35
C LYS A 27 -2.72 -10.34 -11.95
N GLU A 28 -2.04 -11.20 -11.18
CA GLU A 28 -2.43 -11.52 -9.81
C GLU A 28 -2.29 -10.32 -8.87
N ILE A 29 -1.15 -9.61 -8.90
CA ILE A 29 -0.93 -8.41 -8.10
C ILE A 29 -2.03 -7.37 -8.37
N MET A 30 -2.33 -7.13 -9.65
CA MET A 30 -3.38 -6.18 -10.04
C MET A 30 -4.76 -6.65 -9.61
N ALA A 31 -5.10 -7.93 -9.81
CA ALA A 31 -6.39 -8.48 -9.39
C ALA A 31 -6.60 -8.41 -7.88
N LEU A 32 -5.55 -8.64 -7.08
CA LEU A 32 -5.61 -8.52 -5.62
C LEU A 32 -5.79 -7.06 -5.17
N ALA A 33 -5.22 -6.10 -5.89
CA ALA A 33 -5.37 -4.67 -5.59
C ALA A 33 -6.73 -4.10 -6.04
N GLU A 34 -7.24 -4.53 -7.20
CA GLU A 34 -8.56 -4.13 -7.70
C GLU A 34 -9.69 -4.84 -6.96
N GLY A 35 -9.47 -6.07 -6.52
CA GLY A 35 -10.44 -6.89 -5.78
C GLY A 35 -10.69 -6.45 -4.34
N VAL A 36 -10.07 -5.36 -3.88
CA VAL A 36 -10.17 -4.83 -2.49
C VAL A 36 -11.61 -4.58 -2.05
N GLU A 37 -12.53 -4.32 -2.98
CA GLU A 37 -13.96 -4.13 -2.72
C GLU A 37 -14.73 -5.44 -2.41
N ASN A 38 -14.26 -6.57 -2.94
CA ASN A 38 -15.00 -7.84 -2.92
C ASN A 38 -14.59 -8.77 -1.78
N PHE A 39 -13.72 -8.32 -0.88
CA PHE A 39 -13.29 -9.12 0.26
C PHE A 39 -14.30 -8.97 1.40
N GLU A 40 -15.42 -9.68 1.25
CA GLU A 40 -16.52 -9.69 2.22
C GLU A 40 -16.16 -10.43 3.52
N ASP A 41 -15.13 -11.30 3.51
CA ASP A 41 -14.72 -12.11 4.67
C ASP A 41 -13.32 -11.80 5.19
N ILE A 42 -13.22 -11.70 6.53
CA ILE A 42 -11.96 -11.52 7.29
C ILE A 42 -11.00 -12.70 7.10
N ASP A 43 -11.49 -13.92 6.87
CA ASP A 43 -10.62 -15.09 6.65
C ASP A 43 -9.92 -15.03 5.29
N ASN A 44 -10.64 -14.59 4.24
CA ASN A 44 -10.06 -14.36 2.91
C ASN A 44 -9.08 -13.17 2.91
N PHE A 45 -9.27 -12.21 3.83
CA PHE A 45 -8.39 -11.05 3.98
C PHE A 45 -6.94 -11.45 4.28
N GLY A 46 -6.74 -12.33 5.27
CA GLY A 46 -5.41 -12.82 5.63
C GLY A 46 -4.75 -13.54 4.46
N THR A 47 -5.49 -14.43 3.79
CA THR A 47 -4.99 -15.18 2.62
C THR A 47 -4.60 -14.25 1.47
N ASN A 48 -5.41 -13.25 1.14
CA ASN A 48 -5.12 -12.35 0.02
C ASN A 48 -3.94 -11.41 0.31
N ILE A 49 -3.80 -10.92 1.55
CA ILE A 49 -2.60 -10.19 1.97
C ILE A 49 -1.36 -11.07 1.87
N SER A 50 -1.43 -12.31 2.36
CA SER A 50 -0.32 -13.25 2.29
C SER A 50 0.07 -13.56 0.84
N ARG A 51 -0.91 -13.77 -0.05
CA ARG A 51 -0.67 -13.99 -1.49
C ARG A 51 -0.01 -12.77 -2.13
N PHE A 52 -0.59 -11.59 -1.93
CA PHE A 52 -0.01 -10.35 -2.45
C PHE A 52 1.43 -10.15 -1.97
N THR A 53 1.65 -10.34 -0.66
CA THR A 53 2.96 -10.20 -0.02
C THR A 53 3.96 -11.17 -0.64
N LEU A 54 3.59 -12.45 -0.76
CA LEU A 54 4.45 -13.49 -1.32
C LEU A 54 4.87 -13.14 -2.75
N VAL A 55 3.92 -12.76 -3.62
CA VAL A 55 4.21 -12.44 -5.02
C VAL A 55 5.07 -11.19 -5.13
N VAL A 56 4.79 -10.13 -4.36
CA VAL A 56 5.57 -8.89 -4.38
C VAL A 56 6.99 -9.10 -3.80
N GLU A 57 7.15 -9.92 -2.77
CA GLU A 57 8.45 -10.24 -2.16
C GLU A 57 9.41 -11.01 -3.08
N LEU A 58 8.90 -11.74 -4.09
CA LEU A 58 9.74 -12.36 -5.13
C LEU A 58 10.61 -11.33 -5.86
N TYR A 59 10.16 -10.07 -5.90
CA TYR A 59 10.82 -8.97 -6.60
C TYR A 59 11.72 -8.12 -5.70
N HIS A 60 11.97 -8.51 -4.44
CA HIS A 60 12.76 -7.67 -3.53
C HIS A 60 14.21 -7.44 -3.98
N TYR A 61 14.81 -8.39 -4.70
CA TYR A 61 16.19 -8.27 -5.20
C TYR A 61 16.30 -7.29 -6.37
N GLU A 62 15.27 -7.18 -7.21
CA GLU A 62 15.20 -6.23 -8.31
C GLU A 62 13.80 -5.58 -8.35
N PRO A 63 13.52 -4.61 -7.47
CA PRO A 63 12.20 -4.00 -7.36
C PRO A 63 11.78 -3.21 -8.60
N SER A 64 12.72 -2.92 -9.52
CA SER A 64 12.43 -2.18 -10.76
C SER A 64 11.58 -2.96 -11.74
N LEU A 65 11.54 -4.29 -11.62
CA LEU A 65 10.69 -5.13 -12.44
C LEU A 65 9.19 -4.82 -12.24
N LEU A 66 8.81 -4.35 -11.04
CA LEU A 66 7.45 -3.94 -10.73
C LEU A 66 7.05 -2.58 -11.32
N ASP A 67 8.02 -1.76 -11.78
CA ASP A 67 7.77 -0.39 -12.22
C ASP A 67 6.79 -0.32 -13.41
N SER A 68 6.71 -1.40 -14.21
CA SER A 68 5.78 -1.53 -15.34
C SER A 68 4.29 -1.53 -14.94
N ILE A 69 3.96 -2.05 -13.75
CA ILE A 69 2.59 -2.08 -13.21
C ILE A 69 2.37 -1.07 -12.08
N LEU A 70 3.45 -0.54 -11.52
CA LEU A 70 3.45 0.23 -10.27
C LEU A 70 2.50 1.42 -10.29
N VAL A 71 2.46 2.18 -11.39
CA VAL A 71 1.58 3.35 -11.53
C VAL A 71 0.11 2.95 -11.40
N LYS A 72 -0.31 1.91 -12.14
CA LYS A 72 -1.70 1.44 -12.13
C LYS A 72 -2.06 0.84 -10.77
N LEU A 73 -1.15 0.05 -10.21
CA LEU A 73 -1.30 -0.58 -8.90
C LEU A 73 -1.51 0.47 -7.81
N LEU A 74 -0.66 1.49 -7.75
CA LEU A 74 -0.74 2.54 -6.75
C LEU A 74 -2.00 3.37 -6.88
N ASN A 75 -2.38 3.76 -8.10
CA ASN A 75 -3.63 4.48 -8.33
C ASN A 75 -4.85 3.67 -7.88
N SER A 76 -4.85 2.36 -8.14
CA SER A 76 -5.90 1.45 -7.68
C SER A 76 -5.96 1.39 -6.16
N LEU A 77 -4.83 1.16 -5.49
CA LEU A 77 -4.78 1.11 -4.02
C LEU A 77 -5.20 2.45 -3.38
N VAL A 78 -4.69 3.58 -3.86
CA VAL A 78 -5.01 4.91 -3.33
C VAL A 78 -6.49 5.25 -3.52
N ALA A 79 -7.09 4.89 -4.66
CA ALA A 79 -8.51 5.11 -4.92
C ALA A 79 -9.43 4.36 -3.94
N ASN A 80 -8.94 3.26 -3.35
CA ASN A 80 -9.68 2.45 -2.39
C ASN A 80 -9.57 2.96 -0.93
N ILE A 81 -8.75 3.99 -0.68
CA ILE A 81 -8.57 4.58 0.65
C ILE A 81 -9.53 5.76 0.81
N HIS A 82 -10.56 5.57 1.63
CA HIS A 82 -11.53 6.59 2.01
C HIS A 82 -11.30 6.98 3.46
N PHE A 83 -10.98 8.25 3.68
CA PHE A 83 -10.85 8.78 5.04
C PHE A 83 -12.23 8.90 5.68
N PRO A 84 -12.40 8.46 6.94
CA PRO A 84 -13.66 8.59 7.64
C PRO A 84 -14.08 10.05 7.77
N ASP A 85 -15.38 10.31 7.62
CA ASP A 85 -15.96 11.60 7.96
C ASP A 85 -16.15 11.71 9.49
N LYS A 86 -16.51 12.90 9.98
CA LYS A 86 -16.63 13.17 11.43
C LYS A 86 -17.61 12.24 12.18
N SER A 87 -18.50 11.56 11.47
CA SER A 87 -19.46 10.59 12.01
C SER A 87 -18.93 9.16 12.13
N ASP A 88 -17.83 8.84 11.44
CA ASP A 88 -17.39 7.47 11.26
C ASP A 88 -16.31 7.08 12.28
N ILE A 89 -16.32 5.81 12.67
CA ILE A 89 -15.37 5.24 13.64
C ILE A 89 -14.29 4.49 12.86
N GLY A 90 -13.16 5.14 12.61
CA GLY A 90 -11.99 4.51 11.98
C GLY A 90 -12.14 4.25 10.48
N PHE A 91 -11.15 3.56 9.89
CA PHE A 91 -11.20 3.17 8.47
C PHE A 91 -12.20 2.04 8.20
N SER A 92 -12.84 2.08 7.04
CA SER A 92 -13.53 0.91 6.49
C SER A 92 -12.55 -0.26 6.27
N HIS A 93 -13.06 -1.49 6.27
CA HIS A 93 -12.26 -2.69 6.01
C HIS A 93 -11.50 -2.60 4.68
N LYS A 94 -12.16 -2.09 3.64
CA LYS A 94 -11.60 -1.82 2.31
C LYS A 94 -10.38 -0.89 2.38
N SER A 95 -10.52 0.24 3.07
CA SER A 95 -9.44 1.22 3.19
C SER A 95 -8.28 0.71 4.03
N LEU A 96 -8.57 -0.08 5.08
CA LEU A 96 -7.55 -0.74 5.87
C LEU A 96 -6.72 -1.72 5.02
N LEU A 97 -7.39 -2.51 4.18
CA LEU A 97 -6.70 -3.44 3.27
C LEU A 97 -5.78 -2.70 2.31
N ALA A 98 -6.30 -1.67 1.64
CA ALA A 98 -5.53 -0.88 0.69
C ALA A 98 -4.27 -0.27 1.34
N LEU A 99 -4.38 0.22 2.59
CA LEU A 99 -3.25 0.71 3.38
C LEU A 99 -2.22 -0.39 3.68
N ILE A 100 -2.66 -1.61 4.00
CA ILE A 100 -1.77 -2.74 4.28
C ILE A 100 -1.06 -3.20 3.00
N LEU A 101 -1.76 -3.37 1.89
CA LEU A 101 -1.15 -3.73 0.61
C LEU A 101 -0.14 -2.68 0.16
N LEU A 102 -0.49 -1.40 0.32
CA LEU A 102 0.43 -0.28 0.08
C LEU A 102 1.65 -0.35 1.00
N LYS A 103 1.46 -0.69 2.27
CA LYS A 103 2.57 -0.88 3.22
C LYS A 103 3.54 -1.98 2.74
N ARG A 104 3.02 -3.13 2.31
CA ARG A 104 3.83 -4.25 1.79
C ARG A 104 4.57 -3.88 0.51
N LEU A 105 3.93 -3.12 -0.36
CA LEU A 105 4.59 -2.60 -1.56
C LEU A 105 5.73 -1.63 -1.21
N THR A 106 5.55 -0.77 -0.20
CA THR A 106 6.59 0.17 0.24
C THR A 106 7.82 -0.53 0.84
N THR A 107 7.67 -1.72 1.41
CA THR A 107 8.80 -2.49 1.96
C THR A 107 9.66 -3.11 0.87
N VAL A 108 9.08 -3.46 -0.28
CA VAL A 108 9.81 -4.03 -1.42
C VAL A 108 10.39 -2.95 -2.32
N ARG A 109 9.58 -1.96 -2.74
CA ARG A 109 10.02 -0.93 -3.69
C ARG A 109 10.71 0.27 -3.03
N GLY A 110 10.42 0.54 -1.77
CA GLY A 110 10.91 1.71 -1.04
C GLY A 110 9.99 2.93 -1.16
N TYR A 111 9.91 3.71 -0.08
CA TYR A 111 8.97 4.84 0.05
C TYR A 111 9.22 5.98 -0.95
N LYS A 112 10.44 6.14 -1.49
CA LYS A 112 10.79 7.24 -2.42
C LYS A 112 10.09 7.15 -3.78
N THR A 113 9.71 5.95 -4.21
CA THR A 113 8.90 5.80 -5.43
C THR A 113 7.42 5.96 -5.09
N ILE A 114 6.98 5.34 -4.00
CA ILE A 114 5.57 5.35 -3.57
C ILE A 114 5.09 6.76 -3.23
N ILE A 115 5.94 7.58 -2.62
CA ILE A 115 5.63 8.98 -2.27
C ILE A 115 5.03 9.72 -3.46
N GLN A 116 5.59 9.59 -4.66
CA GLN A 116 5.18 10.36 -5.85
C GLN A 116 3.72 10.14 -6.27
N PHE A 117 3.08 9.08 -5.77
CA PHE A 117 1.71 8.70 -6.09
C PHE A 117 0.73 8.97 -4.94
N LEU A 118 1.23 9.32 -3.75
CA LEU A 118 0.40 9.66 -2.61
C LEU A 118 -0.07 11.12 -2.73
N PRO A 119 -1.36 11.41 -2.46
CA PRO A 119 -1.84 12.77 -2.28
C PRO A 119 -0.98 13.54 -1.26
N HIS A 120 -0.49 14.73 -1.65
CA HIS A 120 0.44 15.56 -0.88
C HIS A 120 -0.17 16.90 -0.46
N GLU A 121 -1.46 17.08 -0.68
CA GLU A 121 -2.14 18.34 -0.46
C GLU A 121 -2.32 18.63 1.03
N VAL A 122 -2.27 19.91 1.38
CA VAL A 122 -2.40 20.40 2.76
C VAL A 122 -3.69 19.90 3.43
N PHE A 123 -4.79 19.76 2.67
CA PHE A 123 -6.08 19.33 3.23
C PHE A 123 -6.07 17.88 3.73
N MET A 124 -5.06 17.07 3.36
CA MET A 124 -4.88 15.72 3.87
C MET A 124 -4.39 15.71 5.32
N LEU A 125 -3.72 16.77 5.76
CA LEU A 125 -3.15 16.88 7.11
C LEU A 125 -4.21 16.70 8.23
N PRO A 126 -5.32 17.46 8.25
CA PRO A 126 -6.35 17.25 9.27
C PRO A 126 -6.97 15.84 9.20
N LYS A 127 -7.16 15.28 8.00
CA LYS A 127 -7.71 13.92 7.83
C LYS A 127 -6.79 12.85 8.41
N LEU A 128 -5.48 12.95 8.12
CA LEU A 128 -4.44 12.06 8.63
C LEU A 128 -4.30 12.19 10.16
N LEU A 129 -4.35 13.41 10.70
CA LEU A 129 -4.28 13.63 12.14
C LEU A 129 -5.48 13.05 12.88
N SER A 130 -6.71 13.31 12.41
CA SER A 130 -7.93 12.81 13.05
C SER A 130 -7.94 11.28 13.13
N ILE A 131 -7.51 10.60 12.06
CA ILE A 131 -7.48 9.14 12.06
C ILE A 131 -6.33 8.56 12.91
N LEU A 132 -5.17 9.21 12.93
CA LEU A 132 -4.07 8.83 13.81
C LEU A 132 -4.45 9.01 15.29
N GLU A 133 -5.13 10.10 15.64
CA GLU A 133 -5.64 10.35 17.00
C GLU A 133 -6.64 9.28 17.44
N TYR A 134 -7.54 8.87 16.54
CA TYR A 134 -8.45 7.74 16.78
C TYR A 134 -7.68 6.45 17.12
N TYR A 135 -6.66 6.09 16.34
CA TYR A 135 -5.89 4.88 16.61
C TYR A 135 -4.99 4.97 17.86
N VAL A 136 -4.53 6.17 18.24
CA VAL A 136 -3.78 6.41 19.48
C VAL A 136 -4.68 6.27 20.71
N THR A 137 -5.93 6.72 20.62
CA THR A 137 -6.90 6.65 21.72
C THR A 137 -7.57 5.27 21.83
N LYS A 138 -7.50 4.45 20.78
CA LYS A 138 -7.99 3.08 20.77
C LYS A 138 -7.15 2.19 21.70
N GLU A 139 -7.80 1.58 22.69
CA GLU A 139 -7.15 0.77 23.74
C GLU A 139 -6.33 -0.42 23.21
N LYS A 140 -6.78 -1.05 22.11
CA LYS A 140 -6.06 -2.17 21.49
C LYS A 140 -6.23 -2.18 19.98
N CYS A 141 -5.11 -2.06 19.27
CA CYS A 141 -5.01 -2.29 17.83
C CYS A 141 -4.52 -3.71 17.55
N ASN A 142 -5.09 -4.37 16.54
CA ASN A 142 -4.56 -5.65 16.06
C ASN A 142 -3.31 -5.44 15.17
N ASN A 143 -2.61 -6.52 14.80
CA ASN A 143 -1.38 -6.44 14.01
C ASN A 143 -1.57 -5.76 12.65
N LEU A 144 -2.71 -6.02 11.99
CA LEU A 144 -3.04 -5.47 10.67
C LEU A 144 -3.33 -3.97 10.76
N GLU A 145 -4.03 -3.54 11.82
CA GLU A 145 -4.25 -2.13 12.12
C GLU A 145 -2.93 -1.42 12.40
N ASN A 146 -2.01 -2.04 13.15
CA ASN A 146 -0.67 -1.47 13.38
C ASN A 146 0.11 -1.29 12.07
N GLU A 147 -0.01 -2.22 11.11
CA GLU A 147 0.59 -2.06 9.78
C GLU A 147 -0.02 -0.91 8.98
N ALA A 148 -1.35 -0.76 9.03
CA ALA A 148 -2.03 0.38 8.41
C ALA A 148 -1.61 1.71 9.06
N ILE A 149 -1.52 1.77 10.40
CA ILE A 149 -1.05 2.94 11.14
C ILE A 149 0.38 3.30 10.72
N ASN A 150 1.27 2.32 10.58
CA ASN A 150 2.63 2.55 10.08
C ASN A 150 2.63 3.17 8.67
N MET A 151 1.71 2.75 7.80
CA MET A 151 1.57 3.37 6.47
C MET A 151 1.05 4.80 6.55
N LEU A 152 0.08 5.06 7.42
CA LEU A 152 -0.44 6.41 7.67
C LEU A 152 0.64 7.35 8.21
N LEU A 153 1.52 6.87 9.09
CA LEU A 153 2.66 7.65 9.58
C LEU A 153 3.65 7.98 8.47
N VAL A 154 3.94 7.02 7.58
CA VAL A 154 4.76 7.29 6.39
C VAL A 154 4.11 8.37 5.52
N TRP A 155 2.80 8.27 5.26
CA TRP A 155 2.05 9.26 4.49
C TRP A 155 2.02 10.63 5.20
N PHE A 156 1.84 10.66 6.51
CA PHE A 156 1.87 11.88 7.31
C PHE A 156 3.24 12.58 7.24
N ILE A 157 4.34 11.84 7.39
CA ILE A 157 5.70 12.40 7.26
C ILE A 157 5.92 12.98 5.86
N ILE A 158 5.41 12.30 4.84
CA ILE A 158 5.47 12.74 3.44
C ILE A 158 4.75 14.08 3.25
N VAL A 159 3.51 14.17 3.76
CA VAL A 159 2.69 15.38 3.74
C VAL A 159 3.48 16.48 4.46
N CYS A 160 3.90 16.28 5.71
CA CYS A 160 4.70 17.23 6.50
C CYS A 160 6.01 17.70 5.87
N ARG A 161 6.61 16.93 4.95
CA ARG A 161 7.84 17.31 4.24
C ARG A 161 7.60 18.12 2.97
N ASN A 162 6.38 18.12 2.44
CA ASN A 162 6.01 19.03 1.36
C ASN A 162 6.15 20.46 1.89
N PRO A 163 6.91 21.38 1.25
CA PRO A 163 7.03 22.75 1.70
C PRO A 163 5.65 23.41 1.66
N PHE A 164 4.96 23.38 2.79
CA PHE A 164 3.64 23.96 2.92
C PHE A 164 3.75 25.47 3.04
N ASP A 165 2.90 26.15 2.29
CA ASP A 165 2.57 27.52 2.56
C ASP A 165 1.63 27.53 3.79
N PHE A 166 2.19 27.71 4.99
CA PHE A 166 1.45 27.70 6.26
C PHE A 166 0.47 28.88 6.40
N HIS A 167 0.37 29.77 5.42
CA HIS A 167 -0.53 30.91 5.44
C HIS A 167 -2.01 30.52 5.62
N SER A 168 -2.43 29.34 5.15
CA SER A 168 -3.83 28.88 5.29
C SER A 168 -4.18 28.36 6.69
N PHE A 169 -3.19 28.02 7.54
CA PHE A 169 -3.45 27.56 8.91
C PHE A 169 -3.63 28.70 9.91
N ALA A 170 -3.15 29.90 9.60
CA ALA A 170 -3.27 31.05 10.48
C ALA A 170 -4.73 31.57 10.63
N ILE A 171 -5.61 31.28 9.67
CA ILE A 171 -6.98 31.81 9.66
C ILE A 171 -7.94 30.99 10.54
N VAL A 172 -7.66 29.70 10.78
CA VAL A 172 -8.56 28.81 11.56
C VAL A 172 -8.27 28.87 13.07
N LEU A 173 -7.12 29.41 13.48
CA LEU A 173 -6.77 29.65 14.90
C LEU A 173 -7.09 31.08 15.38
N MET A 174 -7.72 31.91 14.54
CA MET A 174 -8.14 33.28 14.86
C MET A 174 -9.67 33.48 14.85
N ILE A 175 -10.46 32.41 14.92
CA ILE A 175 -11.92 32.43 15.15
C ILE A 175 -12.22 31.50 16.32
#